data_AF-A0A4Q2QQE5-F1
#
_entry.id   AF-A0A4Q2QQE5-F1
#
_cell.length_a   1.000
_cell.length_b   1.000
_cell.length_c   1.000
_cell.angle_alpha   90.00
_cell.angle_beta   90.00
_cell.angle_gamma   90.00
#
_symmetry.space_group_name_H-M   'P 1'
#
loop_
_entity.id
_entity.type
_entity.pdbx_description
1 polymer ?
#
loop_
_entity_poly.entity_id
_entity_poly.type
_entity_poly.pdbx_seq_one_letter_code
_entity_poly.pdbx_strand_id
1 'polypeptide(L)'
;YYYPSKEALYVAVMQQILDIWLAPLKAFREELAPLVAIEEYIRLKLEVSRDYPQASRLFCLEMLQGAPLLQAELTGDLKQLVDDKSAIIAGWVASGKLAPVDPHHLIFMIWASTQHYADFAAQVEAVTG
;
A
#
# COMPACT_ATOMS: atom_id res chain seq x y z
N TYR A 1 -13.77 22.16 -17.70
CA TYR A 1 -14.42 20.94 -17.19
C TYR A 1 -13.33 19.90 -17.06
N TYR A 2 -12.87 19.57 -15.85
CA TYR A 2 -11.62 18.80 -15.64
C TYR A 2 -11.80 17.28 -15.80
N TYR A 3 -13.00 16.75 -15.60
CA TYR A 3 -13.29 15.32 -15.72
C TYR A 3 -14.52 15.08 -16.61
N PRO A 4 -14.46 14.13 -17.56
CA PRO A 4 -15.54 13.88 -18.51
C PRO A 4 -16.71 13.07 -17.92
N SER A 5 -16.52 12.36 -16.81
CA SER A 5 -17.57 11.58 -16.14
C SER A 5 -17.28 11.41 -14.64
N LYS A 6 -18.26 10.86 -13.90
CA LYS A 6 -18.11 10.53 -12.47
C LYS A 6 -17.10 9.40 -12.26
N GLU A 7 -17.07 8.41 -13.16
CA GLU A 7 -16.09 7.32 -13.14
C GLU A 7 -14.68 7.84 -13.37
N ALA A 8 -14.51 8.77 -14.33
CA ALA A 8 -13.21 9.39 -14.58
C ALA A 8 -12.70 10.20 -13.37
N LEU A 9 -13.59 10.92 -12.68
CA LEU A 9 -13.26 11.59 -11.42
C LEU A 9 -12.90 10.57 -10.33
N TYR A 10 -13.64 9.48 -10.20
CA TYR A 10 -13.40 8.44 -9.20
C TYR A 10 -12.03 7.78 -9.40
N VAL A 11 -11.71 7.35 -10.63
CA VAL A 11 -10.40 6.77 -10.96
C VAL A 11 -9.27 7.76 -10.66
N ALA A 12 -9.43 9.04 -11.01
CA ALA A 12 -8.41 10.04 -10.73
C ALA A 12 -8.16 10.25 -9.21
N VAL A 13 -9.23 10.25 -8.40
CA VAL A 13 -9.10 10.30 -6.93
C VAL A 13 -8.39 9.06 -6.40
N MET A 14 -8.74 7.88 -6.91
CA MET A 14 -8.11 6.62 -6.52
C MET A 14 -6.62 6.56 -6.89
N GLN A 15 -6.25 7.02 -8.09
CA GLN A 15 -4.86 7.12 -8.54
C GLN A 15 -4.06 8.07 -7.64
N GLN A 16 -4.62 9.24 -7.28
CA GLN A 16 -3.98 10.17 -6.36
C GLN A 16 -3.73 9.54 -4.98
N ILE A 17 -4.68 8.75 -4.48
CA ILE A 17 -4.54 8.02 -3.21
C ILE A 17 -3.42 6.97 -3.32
N LEU A 18 -3.42 6.18 -4.39
CA LEU A 18 -2.41 5.17 -4.65
C LEU A 18 -1.02 5.81 -4.74
N ASP A 19 -0.87 6.96 -5.36
CA ASP A 19 0.44 7.63 -5.46
C ASP A 19 1.01 8.01 -4.10
N ILE A 20 0.19 8.56 -3.19
CA ILE A 20 0.61 8.89 -1.82
C ILE A 20 1.02 7.61 -1.07
N TRP A 21 0.23 6.55 -1.20
CA TRP A 21 0.44 5.28 -0.51
C TRP A 21 1.66 4.52 -0.99
N LEU A 22 1.93 4.58 -2.29
CA LEU A 22 2.99 3.86 -2.94
C LEU A 22 4.30 4.65 -2.95
N ALA A 23 4.29 5.96 -2.68
CA ALA A 23 5.51 6.78 -2.63
C ALA A 23 6.59 6.20 -1.68
N PRO A 24 6.29 5.77 -0.45
CA PRO A 24 7.29 5.13 0.42
C PRO A 24 7.84 3.82 -0.16
N LEU A 25 6.99 3.00 -0.78
CA LEU A 25 7.40 1.75 -1.40
C LEU A 25 8.28 2.02 -2.63
N LYS A 26 7.92 3.01 -3.45
CA LYS A 26 8.71 3.51 -4.59
C LYS A 26 10.10 3.94 -4.16
N ALA A 27 10.30 4.40 -2.91
CA ALA A 27 11.59 4.82 -2.36
C ALA A 27 12.55 3.69 -1.97
N PHE A 28 12.11 2.42 -1.92
CA PHE A 28 13.02 1.29 -1.65
C PHE A 28 14.13 1.19 -2.69
N ARG A 29 15.37 1.02 -2.20
CA ARG A 29 16.59 0.83 -2.99
C ARG A 29 17.41 -0.31 -2.37
N GLU A 30 18.18 -1.03 -3.19
CA GLU A 30 18.93 -2.21 -2.76
C GLU A 30 19.98 -1.90 -1.68
N GLU A 31 20.52 -0.69 -1.69
CA GLU A 31 21.60 -0.24 -0.81
C GLU A 31 21.12 0.13 0.60
N LEU A 32 19.79 0.25 0.80
CA LEU A 32 19.24 0.60 2.10
C LEU A 32 19.44 -0.55 3.11
N ALA A 33 19.56 -0.18 4.39
CA ALA A 33 19.49 -1.14 5.48
C ALA A 33 18.05 -1.69 5.58
N PRO A 34 17.80 -3.00 5.40
CA PRO A 34 16.44 -3.51 5.17
C PRO A 34 15.48 -3.22 6.32
N LEU A 35 15.92 -3.42 7.57
CA LEU A 35 15.08 -3.19 8.75
C LEU A 35 14.73 -1.71 8.91
N VAL A 36 15.67 -0.80 8.65
CA VAL A 36 15.42 0.65 8.72
C VAL A 36 14.44 1.07 7.62
N ALA A 37 14.60 0.55 6.40
CA ALA A 37 13.69 0.83 5.30
C ALA A 37 12.26 0.31 5.56
N ILE A 38 12.13 -0.90 6.12
CA ILE A 38 10.84 -1.49 6.48
C ILE A 38 10.18 -0.72 7.63
N GLU A 39 10.95 -0.33 8.65
CA GLU A 39 10.44 0.47 9.77
C GLU A 39 9.91 1.83 9.30
N GLU A 40 10.68 2.53 8.47
CA GLU A 40 10.27 3.78 7.84
C GLU A 40 8.99 3.59 7.02
N TYR A 41 8.91 2.50 6.26
CA TYR A 41 7.74 2.23 5.45
C TYR A 41 6.48 2.01 6.29
N ILE A 42 6.58 1.20 7.35
CA ILE A 42 5.48 0.96 8.28
C ILE A 42 5.01 2.28 8.90
N ARG A 43 5.96 3.13 9.35
CA ARG A 43 5.65 4.43 9.95
C ARG A 43 4.87 5.33 8.98
N LEU A 44 5.38 5.51 7.77
CA LEU A 44 4.73 6.33 6.74
C LEU A 44 3.36 5.79 6.36
N LYS A 45 3.19 4.46 6.28
CA LYS A 45 1.88 3.85 6.02
C LYS A 45 0.89 4.09 7.16
N LEU A 46 1.33 4.03 8.42
CA LEU A 46 0.47 4.36 9.57
C LEU A 46 0.09 5.84 9.61
N GLU A 47 1.02 6.74 9.30
CA GLU A 47 0.73 8.19 9.20
C GLU A 47 -0.33 8.45 8.14
N VAL A 48 -0.22 7.78 6.99
CA VAL A 48 -1.22 7.85 5.93
C VAL A 48 -2.58 7.29 6.38
N SER A 49 -2.62 6.17 7.10
CA SER A 49 -3.87 5.64 7.68
C SER A 49 -4.51 6.63 8.66
N ARG A 50 -3.70 7.36 9.44
CA ARG A 50 -4.14 8.38 10.40
C ARG A 50 -4.66 9.64 9.70
N ASP A 51 -3.93 10.15 8.71
CA ASP A 51 -4.17 11.47 8.11
C ASP A 51 -5.17 11.41 6.94
N TYR A 52 -5.27 10.25 6.28
CA TYR A 52 -6.16 10.03 5.14
C TYR A 52 -7.04 8.77 5.27
N PRO A 53 -7.76 8.55 6.38
CA PRO A 53 -8.51 7.32 6.61
C PRO A 53 -9.66 7.11 5.62
N GLN A 54 -10.24 8.18 5.09
CA GLN A 54 -11.27 8.15 4.05
C GLN A 54 -10.75 7.58 2.73
N ALA A 55 -9.49 7.84 2.40
CA ALA A 55 -8.84 7.30 1.23
C ALA A 55 -8.67 5.79 1.35
N SER A 56 -8.30 5.34 2.56
CA SER A 56 -8.17 3.91 2.85
C SER A 56 -9.48 3.15 2.66
N ARG A 57 -10.55 3.69 3.26
CA ARG A 57 -11.88 3.10 3.13
C ARG A 57 -12.38 3.08 1.69
N LEU A 58 -12.11 4.13 0.92
CA LEU A 58 -12.50 4.17 -0.49
C LEU A 58 -11.80 3.08 -1.30
N PHE A 59 -10.50 2.88 -1.09
CA PHE A 59 -9.75 1.78 -1.69
C PHE A 59 -10.29 0.42 -1.26
N CYS A 60 -10.55 0.23 0.02
CA CYS A 60 -11.12 -1.01 0.55
C CYS A 60 -12.49 -1.33 -0.08
N LEU A 61 -13.38 -0.33 -0.19
CA LEU A 61 -14.70 -0.50 -0.83
C LEU A 61 -14.60 -0.89 -2.31
N GLU A 62 -13.63 -0.35 -3.04
CA GLU A 62 -13.36 -0.74 -4.42
C GLU A 62 -12.90 -2.21 -4.50
N MET A 63 -11.99 -2.64 -3.59
CA MET A 63 -11.54 -4.03 -3.53
C MET A 63 -12.66 -5.00 -3.18
N LEU A 64 -13.56 -4.63 -2.25
CA LEU A 64 -14.73 -5.45 -1.89
C LEU A 64 -15.70 -5.66 -3.06
N GLN A 65 -15.73 -4.73 -4.02
CA GLN A 65 -16.52 -4.85 -5.25
C GLN A 65 -15.80 -5.65 -6.35
N GLY A 66 -14.59 -6.13 -6.11
CA GLY A 66 -13.77 -6.83 -7.11
C GLY A 66 -13.01 -5.88 -8.05
N ALA A 67 -12.73 -4.65 -7.60
CA ALA A 67 -11.96 -3.63 -8.32
C ALA A 67 -12.43 -3.32 -9.76
N PRO A 68 -13.74 -3.15 -10.03
CA PRO A 68 -14.26 -2.95 -11.39
C PRO A 68 -13.63 -1.75 -12.13
N LEU A 69 -13.25 -0.69 -11.41
CA LEU A 69 -12.64 0.51 -11.99
C LEU A 69 -11.12 0.56 -11.81
N LEU A 70 -10.56 -0.25 -10.91
CA LEU A 70 -9.12 -0.27 -10.63
C LEU A 70 -8.37 -1.51 -11.14
N GLN A 71 -9.05 -2.49 -11.71
CA GLN A 71 -8.42 -3.73 -12.17
C GLN A 71 -7.20 -3.47 -13.07
N ALA A 72 -7.31 -2.52 -14.01
CA ALA A 72 -6.22 -2.16 -14.91
C ALA A 72 -4.99 -1.59 -14.16
N GLU A 73 -5.21 -0.74 -13.17
CA GLU A 73 -4.16 -0.17 -12.31
C GLU A 73 -3.49 -1.25 -11.45
N LEU A 74 -4.29 -2.18 -10.90
CA LEU A 74 -3.79 -3.28 -10.07
C LEU A 74 -2.90 -4.24 -10.87
N THR A 75 -3.32 -4.62 -12.08
CA THR A 75 -2.59 -5.57 -12.92
C THR A 75 -1.47 -4.93 -13.74
N GLY A 76 -1.46 -3.60 -13.84
CA GLY A 76 -0.44 -2.80 -14.53
C GLY A 76 0.59 -2.25 -13.55
N ASP A 77 0.52 -0.95 -13.30
CA ASP A 77 1.53 -0.19 -12.56
C ASP A 77 1.77 -0.70 -11.14
N LEU A 78 0.72 -1.08 -10.42
CA LEU A 78 0.88 -1.61 -9.07
C LEU A 78 1.62 -2.96 -9.09
N LYS A 79 1.24 -3.86 -10.01
CA LYS A 79 1.91 -5.16 -10.15
C LYS A 79 3.39 -4.98 -10.47
N GLN A 80 3.71 -4.13 -11.44
CA GLN A 80 5.10 -3.88 -11.82
C GLN A 80 5.91 -3.34 -10.63
N LEU A 81 5.36 -2.37 -9.91
CA LEU A 81 6.02 -1.81 -8.73
C LEU A 81 6.26 -2.89 -7.66
N VAL A 82 5.27 -3.75 -7.39
CA VAL A 82 5.40 -4.84 -6.41
C VAL A 82 6.45 -5.84 -6.87
N ASP A 83 6.46 -6.24 -8.14
CA ASP A 83 7.46 -7.16 -8.69
C ASP A 83 8.89 -6.59 -8.51
N ASP A 84 9.09 -5.30 -8.83
CA ASP A 84 10.37 -4.62 -8.69
C ASP A 84 10.84 -4.58 -7.22
N LYS A 85 9.95 -4.28 -6.28
CA LYS A 85 10.32 -4.21 -4.86
C LYS A 85 10.47 -5.59 -4.23
N SER A 86 9.70 -6.56 -4.71
CA SER A 86 9.86 -7.96 -4.35
C SER A 86 11.26 -8.47 -4.70
N ALA A 87 11.81 -8.08 -5.86
CA ALA A 87 13.18 -8.42 -6.25
C ALA A 87 14.23 -7.84 -5.27
N ILE A 88 14.06 -6.59 -4.83
CA ILE A 88 14.94 -5.96 -3.83
C ILE A 88 14.92 -6.73 -2.51
N ILE A 89 13.72 -7.04 -2.00
CA ILE A 89 13.55 -7.78 -0.75
C ILE A 89 14.15 -9.19 -0.88
N ALA A 90 13.94 -9.86 -2.01
CA ALA A 90 14.54 -11.17 -2.29
C ALA A 90 16.08 -11.09 -2.28
N GLY A 91 16.67 -10.01 -2.80
CA GLY A 91 18.11 -9.74 -2.70
C GLY A 91 18.60 -9.56 -1.27
N TRP A 92 17.83 -8.89 -0.40
CA TRP A 92 18.13 -8.79 1.03
C TRP A 92 18.06 -10.13 1.75
N VAL A 93 17.08 -10.98 1.40
CA VAL A 93 16.97 -12.34 1.92
C VAL A 93 18.15 -13.20 1.47
N ALA A 94 18.49 -13.18 0.18
CA ALA A 94 19.59 -13.96 -0.39
C ALA A 94 20.96 -13.55 0.19
N SER A 95 21.12 -12.28 0.55
CA SER A 95 22.34 -11.77 1.20
C SER A 95 22.35 -11.94 2.73
N GLY A 96 21.33 -12.58 3.31
CA GLY A 96 21.23 -12.82 4.76
C GLY A 96 20.96 -11.57 5.60
N LYS A 97 20.58 -10.44 4.97
CA LYS A 97 20.23 -9.19 5.67
C LYS A 97 18.80 -9.20 6.21
N LEU A 98 17.96 -10.09 5.69
CA LEU A 98 16.62 -10.39 6.19
C LEU A 98 16.45 -11.89 6.40
N ALA A 99 15.59 -12.24 7.36
CA ALA A 99 15.15 -13.62 7.54
C ALA A 99 14.45 -14.16 6.27
N PRO A 100 14.45 -15.48 6.03
CA PRO A 100 13.79 -16.07 4.88
C PRO A 100 12.28 -15.81 4.92
N VAL A 101 11.83 -14.91 4.04
CA VAL A 101 10.43 -14.49 3.91
C VAL A 101 10.09 -14.32 2.44
N ASP A 102 8.85 -14.64 2.07
CA ASP A 102 8.32 -14.30 0.76
C ASP A 102 8.07 -12.79 0.66
N PRO A 103 8.64 -12.09 -0.33
CA PRO A 103 8.49 -10.65 -0.46
C PRO A 103 7.05 -10.15 -0.62
N HIS A 104 6.21 -10.88 -1.36
CA HIS A 104 4.81 -10.47 -1.57
C HIS A 104 4.04 -10.54 -0.27
N HIS A 105 4.19 -11.63 0.49
CA HIS A 105 3.53 -11.77 1.77
C HIS A 105 4.00 -10.73 2.80
N LEU A 106 5.28 -10.35 2.78
CA LEU A 106 5.77 -9.25 3.62
C LEU A 106 5.09 -7.93 3.27
N ILE A 107 5.03 -7.59 1.97
CA ILE A 107 4.37 -6.37 1.48
C ILE A 107 2.89 -6.37 1.89
N PHE A 108 2.17 -7.48 1.65
CA PHE A 108 0.75 -7.60 2.00
C PHE A 108 0.51 -7.52 3.50
N MET A 109 1.41 -8.07 4.33
CA MET A 109 1.31 -7.98 5.78
C MET A 109 1.44 -6.53 6.27
N ILE A 110 2.40 -5.79 5.70
CA ILE A 110 2.57 -4.36 6.01
C ILE A 110 1.31 -3.59 5.60
N TRP A 111 0.77 -3.82 4.41
CA TRP A 111 -0.46 -3.15 3.96
C TRP A 111 -1.65 -3.47 4.86
N ALA A 112 -1.90 -4.76 5.12
CA ALA A 112 -3.02 -5.20 5.93
C ALA A 112 -2.94 -4.65 7.36
N SER A 113 -1.78 -4.78 8.02
CA SER A 113 -1.61 -4.32 9.40
C SER A 113 -1.71 -2.81 9.56
N THR A 114 -1.25 -2.03 8.57
CA THR A 114 -1.28 -0.56 8.66
C THR A 114 -2.62 0.03 8.22
N GLN A 115 -3.27 -0.51 7.18
CA GLN A 115 -4.58 -0.05 6.71
C GLN A 115 -5.71 -0.46 7.66
N HIS A 116 -5.54 -1.53 8.44
CA HIS A 116 -6.50 -1.96 9.45
C HIS A 116 -6.96 -0.81 10.37
N TYR A 117 -6.02 0.06 10.79
CA TYR A 117 -6.32 1.20 11.66
C TYR A 117 -7.23 2.27 11.03
N ALA A 118 -7.36 2.31 9.70
CA ALA A 118 -8.26 3.22 9.00
C ALA A 118 -9.57 2.52 8.57
N ASP A 119 -9.45 1.31 8.04
CA ASP A 119 -10.56 0.55 7.45
C ASP A 119 -11.49 -0.01 8.54
N PHE A 120 -10.90 -0.44 9.65
CA PHE A 120 -11.58 -1.02 10.81
C PHE A 120 -11.53 -0.09 12.02
N ALA A 121 -11.41 1.23 11.80
CA ALA A 121 -11.29 2.22 12.87
C ALA A 121 -12.40 2.07 13.94
N ALA A 122 -13.64 1.78 13.55
CA ALA A 122 -14.74 1.55 14.48
C ALA A 122 -14.52 0.32 15.39
N GLN A 123 -13.93 -0.76 14.85
CA GLN A 123 -13.56 -1.93 15.65
C GLN A 123 -12.40 -1.58 16.58
N VAL A 124 -11.36 -0.91 16.06
CA VAL A 124 -10.18 -0.51 16.84
C VAL A 124 -10.59 0.35 18.02
N GLU A 125 -11.34 1.43 17.79
CA GLU A 125 -11.88 2.32 18.83
C GLU A 125 -12.69 1.54 19.86
N ALA A 126 -13.63 0.68 19.41
CA ALA A 126 -14.46 -0.10 20.32
C ALA A 126 -13.68 -1.07 21.22
N VAL A 127 -12.53 -1.60 20.78
CA VAL A 127 -11.72 -2.56 21.57
C VAL A 127 -10.59 -1.91 22.36
N THR A 128 -10.11 -0.72 21.97
CA THR A 128 -9.01 -0.03 22.66
C THR A 128 -9.46 1.09 23.59
N GLY A 129 -10.67 1.63 23.41
CA GLY A 129 -11.18 2.78 24.16
C GLY A 129 -10.88 4.09 23.45
#